data_AF-A0A920VNP6-F1
#
_entry.id   AF-A0A920VNP6-F1
#
_cell.length_a   1.000
_cell.length_b   1.000
_cell.length_c   1.000
_cell.angle_alpha   90.00
_cell.angle_beta   90.00
_cell.angle_gamma   90.00
#
_symmetry.space_group_name_H-M   'P 1'
#
loop_
_entity.id
_entity.type
_entity.pdbx_description
1 polymer ?
#
loop_
_entity_poly.entity_id
_entity_poly.type
_entity_poly.pdbx_seq_one_letter_code
_entity_poly.pdbx_strand_id
1 'polypeptide(L)'
;MEIPGGKAGHTFAPVDSAGCYAPGGRFSLPSSVLMTAVTARVAGVNPRSGLASPKPTALTLAAAGIAGADSLLAIGGAQVISAMAFGVEGVPACDVIVGPGNPWVTAAKRYVSGYVGIDMLAGPSELVVCGIEMQMPIRRG
;
A
#
# COMPACT_ATOMS: atom_id res chain seq x y z
N MET A 1 -32.49 -4.69 2.22
CA MET A 1 -33.46 -5.41 3.07
C MET A 1 -34.60 -4.48 3.39
N GLU A 2 -35.82 -4.82 3.01
CA GLU A 2 -37.01 -4.08 3.45
C GLU A 2 -37.16 -4.26 4.95
N ILE A 3 -37.34 -3.15 5.68
CA ILE A 3 -37.59 -3.13 7.12
C ILE A 3 -38.79 -2.23 7.40
N PRO A 4 -39.47 -2.38 8.55
CA PRO A 4 -40.54 -1.46 8.92
C PRO A 4 -40.03 -0.01 8.90
N GLY A 5 -40.62 0.85 8.05
CA GLY A 5 -40.23 2.25 7.90
C GLY A 5 -39.24 2.56 6.77
N GLY A 6 -38.75 1.57 6.01
CA GLY A 6 -37.92 1.84 4.82
C GLY A 6 -37.04 0.68 4.37
N LYS A 7 -35.92 1.01 3.74
CA LYS A 7 -34.93 0.03 3.25
C LYS A 7 -33.61 0.20 3.98
N ALA A 8 -33.04 -0.90 4.45
CA ALA A 8 -31.68 -0.98 4.97
C ALA A 8 -30.73 -1.63 3.96
N GLY A 9 -29.48 -1.17 3.90
CA GLY A 9 -28.42 -1.71 3.05
C GLY A 9 -27.05 -1.14 3.39
N HIS A 10 -26.02 -1.62 2.71
CA HIS A 10 -24.66 -1.08 2.80
C HIS A 10 -24.20 -0.59 1.43
N THR A 11 -23.44 0.50 1.45
CA THR A 11 -22.76 1.03 0.27
C THR A 11 -21.28 1.12 0.57
N PHE A 12 -20.45 0.73 -0.39
CA PHE A 12 -19.01 0.89 -0.32
C PHE A 12 -18.61 2.02 -1.25
N ALA A 13 -17.88 3.00 -0.72
CA ALA A 13 -17.30 4.08 -1.48
C ALA A 13 -15.77 4.04 -1.30
N PRO A 14 -14.98 4.38 -2.33
CA PRO A 14 -13.55 4.53 -2.16
C PRO A 14 -13.23 5.68 -1.20
N VAL A 15 -12.03 5.62 -0.64
CA VAL A 15 -11.42 6.81 -0.04
C VAL A 15 -11.11 7.85 -1.12
N ASP A 16 -11.01 9.12 -0.73
CA ASP A 16 -10.71 10.19 -1.69
C ASP A 16 -9.25 10.16 -2.15
N SER A 17 -8.34 9.59 -1.35
CA SER A 17 -6.89 9.60 -1.61
C SER A 17 -6.15 8.44 -0.93
N ALA A 18 -5.15 7.89 -1.62
CA ALA A 18 -4.34 6.77 -1.13
C ALA A 18 -2.83 7.01 -1.36
N GLY A 19 -2.06 6.91 -0.29
CA GLY A 19 -0.61 6.90 -0.30
C GLY A 19 -0.07 5.47 -0.35
N CYS A 20 0.53 5.09 -1.48
CA CYS A 20 1.15 3.78 -1.68
C CYS A 20 2.65 3.88 -1.40
N TYR A 21 3.20 3.05 -0.51
CA TYR A 21 4.62 3.00 -0.22
C TYR A 21 5.25 1.69 -0.70
N ALA A 22 6.30 1.79 -1.52
CA ALA A 22 7.08 0.66 -2.00
C ALA A 22 8.54 0.79 -1.53
N PRO A 23 9.08 -0.20 -0.77
CA PRO A 23 10.49 -0.20 -0.39
C PRO A 23 11.40 -0.15 -1.62
N GLY A 24 12.43 0.68 -1.54
CA GLY A 24 13.52 0.73 -2.51
C GLY A 24 14.83 0.19 -1.94
N GLY A 25 15.91 0.28 -2.74
CA GLY A 25 17.24 -0.20 -2.36
C GLY A 25 17.78 -1.26 -3.31
N ARG A 26 18.68 -2.12 -2.81
CA ARG A 26 19.40 -3.14 -3.62
C ARG A 26 18.46 -4.11 -4.33
N PHE A 27 17.30 -4.38 -3.76
CA PHE A 27 16.26 -5.23 -4.34
C PHE A 27 14.98 -4.42 -4.44
N SER A 28 14.68 -3.93 -5.64
CA SER A 28 13.40 -3.25 -5.91
C SER A 28 12.26 -4.26 -5.80
N LEU A 29 11.15 -3.84 -5.20
CA LEU A 29 9.93 -4.66 -5.05
C LEU A 29 8.82 -4.13 -5.98
N PRO A 30 8.86 -4.44 -7.29
CA PRO A 30 7.81 -4.02 -8.22
C PRO A 30 6.45 -4.64 -7.85
N SER A 31 6.43 -5.82 -7.22
CA SER A 31 5.22 -6.43 -6.70
C SER A 31 4.51 -5.53 -5.67
N SER A 32 5.26 -4.88 -4.77
CA SER A 32 4.68 -3.95 -3.79
C SER A 32 4.05 -2.73 -4.47
N VAL A 33 4.65 -2.23 -5.54
CA VAL A 33 4.07 -1.16 -6.37
C VAL A 33 2.74 -1.62 -6.96
N LEU A 34 2.73 -2.78 -7.64
CA LEU A 34 1.54 -3.30 -8.29
C LEU A 34 0.42 -3.57 -7.29
N MET A 35 0.72 -4.26 -6.18
CA MET A 35 -0.29 -4.65 -5.19
C MET A 35 -0.94 -3.45 -4.48
N THR A 36 -0.23 -2.33 -4.35
CA THR A 36 -0.77 -1.13 -3.69
C THR A 36 -1.50 -0.23 -4.69
N ALA A 37 -0.83 0.16 -5.78
CA ALA A 37 -1.39 1.11 -6.75
C ALA A 37 -2.55 0.52 -7.57
N VAL A 38 -2.48 -0.75 -8.01
CA VAL A 38 -3.60 -1.38 -8.73
C VAL A 38 -4.83 -1.48 -7.83
N THR A 39 -4.64 -1.77 -6.54
CA THR A 39 -5.74 -1.83 -5.57
C THR A 39 -6.44 -0.48 -5.44
N ALA A 40 -5.68 0.62 -5.28
CA ALA A 40 -6.24 1.97 -5.24
C ALA A 40 -6.95 2.34 -6.55
N ARG A 41 -6.35 1.99 -7.70
CA ARG A 41 -6.92 2.24 -9.04
C ARG A 41 -8.27 1.54 -9.20
N VAL A 42 -8.34 0.25 -8.87
CA VAL A 42 -9.55 -0.58 -9.01
C VAL A 42 -10.63 -0.17 -8.01
N ALA A 43 -10.25 0.28 -6.82
CA ALA A 43 -11.20 0.82 -5.84
C ALA A 43 -11.84 2.13 -6.31
N GLY A 44 -11.19 2.88 -7.21
CA GLY A 44 -11.71 4.14 -7.75
C GLY A 44 -11.14 5.40 -7.10
N VAL A 45 -9.98 5.31 -6.44
CA VAL A 45 -9.31 6.43 -5.72
C VAL A 45 -8.67 7.47 -6.68
N ASN A 46 -8.86 7.33 -7.98
CA ASN A 46 -8.24 8.21 -8.97
C ASN A 46 -8.88 9.60 -8.99
N PRO A 47 -8.10 10.68 -9.16
CA PRO A 47 -6.68 10.70 -9.53
C PRO A 47 -5.73 10.93 -8.34
N ARG A 48 -6.06 10.44 -7.13
CA ARG A 48 -5.30 10.72 -5.90
C ARG A 48 -4.62 9.48 -5.32
N SER A 49 -4.13 8.59 -6.19
CA SER A 49 -3.28 7.45 -5.80
C SER A 49 -1.79 7.78 -5.99
N GLY A 50 -1.14 8.25 -4.94
CA GLY A 50 0.28 8.61 -4.96
C GLY A 50 1.18 7.44 -4.58
N LEU A 51 2.28 7.23 -5.31
CA LEU A 51 3.29 6.22 -4.98
C LEU A 51 4.55 6.89 -4.40
N ALA A 52 5.11 6.34 -3.34
CA ALA A 52 6.38 6.74 -2.76
C ALA A 52 7.37 5.58 -2.76
N SER A 53 8.58 5.81 -3.28
CA SER A 53 9.67 4.84 -3.24
C SER A 53 11.03 5.52 -3.23
N PRO A 54 11.94 5.20 -2.27
CA PRO A 54 13.29 5.76 -2.27
C PRO A 54 14.15 5.15 -3.37
N LYS A 55 14.85 5.98 -4.16
CA LYS A 55 15.75 5.54 -5.26
C LYS A 55 15.05 4.55 -6.23
N PRO A 56 13.93 4.96 -6.87
CA PRO A 56 13.18 4.08 -7.75
C PRO A 56 14.04 3.64 -8.95
N THR A 57 13.98 2.35 -9.28
CA THR A 57 14.65 1.81 -10.47
C THR A 57 13.74 1.92 -11.69
N ALA A 58 14.28 1.69 -12.89
CA ALA A 58 13.47 1.63 -14.11
C ALA A 58 12.31 0.62 -14.00
N LEU A 59 12.51 -0.49 -13.28
CA LEU A 59 11.46 -1.48 -13.03
C LEU A 59 10.36 -0.94 -12.11
N THR A 60 10.72 -0.18 -11.07
CA THR A 60 9.77 0.52 -10.20
C THR A 60 8.95 1.54 -10.99
N LEU A 61 9.60 2.34 -11.85
CA LEU A 61 8.95 3.33 -12.69
C LEU A 61 7.99 2.68 -13.69
N ALA A 62 8.42 1.60 -14.35
CA ALA A 62 7.57 0.84 -15.27
C ALA A 62 6.36 0.23 -14.55
N ALA A 63 6.57 -0.37 -13.36
CA ALA A 63 5.48 -0.92 -12.55
C ALA A 63 4.48 0.16 -12.13
N ALA A 64 4.95 1.37 -11.76
CA ALA A 64 4.09 2.49 -11.39
C ALA A 64 3.21 2.95 -12.57
N GLY A 65 3.81 3.08 -13.76
CA GLY A 65 3.07 3.43 -14.98
C GLY A 65 2.04 2.37 -15.37
N ILE A 66 2.41 1.08 -15.31
CA ILE A 66 1.49 -0.03 -15.59
C ILE A 66 0.35 -0.10 -14.56
N ALA A 67 0.64 0.15 -13.29
CA ALA A 67 -0.36 0.15 -12.23
C ALA A 67 -1.33 1.34 -12.29
N GLY A 68 -1.00 2.37 -13.06
CA GLY A 68 -1.80 3.59 -13.16
C GLY A 68 -1.72 4.47 -11.90
N ALA A 69 -0.56 4.51 -11.24
CA ALA A 69 -0.31 5.45 -10.16
C ALA A 69 -0.34 6.89 -10.70
N ASP A 70 -1.02 7.80 -9.99
CA ASP A 70 -1.22 9.17 -10.46
C ASP A 70 0.03 10.05 -10.26
N SER A 71 0.86 9.70 -9.27
CA SER A 71 2.14 10.38 -9.04
C SER A 71 3.18 9.45 -8.44
N LEU A 72 4.46 9.81 -8.56
CA LEU A 72 5.57 9.10 -7.93
C LEU A 72 6.49 10.09 -7.20
N LEU A 73 6.70 9.83 -5.91
CA LEU A 73 7.64 10.54 -5.05
C LEU A 73 8.88 9.68 -4.87
N ALA A 74 10.04 10.19 -5.31
CA ALA A 74 11.34 9.53 -5.13
C ALA A 74 11.90 9.71 -3.70
N ILE A 75 11.04 9.54 -2.69
CA ILE A 75 11.30 9.76 -1.26
C ILE A 75 10.89 8.48 -0.51
N GLY A 76 11.59 8.16 0.59
CA GLY A 76 11.20 7.05 1.45
C GLY A 76 11.37 7.36 2.93
N GLY A 77 11.24 6.35 3.78
CA GLY A 77 11.43 6.50 5.23
C GLY A 77 10.24 7.15 5.96
N ALA A 78 10.47 7.55 7.21
CA ALA A 78 9.43 8.14 8.06
C ALA A 78 8.88 9.46 7.50
N GLN A 79 9.72 10.24 6.83
CA GLN A 79 9.36 11.56 6.31
C GLN A 79 8.28 11.50 5.22
N VAL A 80 8.30 10.49 4.34
CA VAL A 80 7.27 10.38 3.30
C VAL A 80 5.94 9.92 3.87
N ILE A 81 5.96 9.08 4.92
CA ILE A 81 4.76 8.70 5.66
C ILE A 81 4.14 9.92 6.34
N SER A 82 4.96 10.76 6.99
CA SER A 82 4.48 12.00 7.61
C SER A 82 3.94 12.99 6.57
N ALA A 83 4.62 13.12 5.43
CA ALA A 83 4.18 13.99 4.33
C ALA A 83 2.83 13.54 3.76
N MET A 84 2.63 12.24 3.54
CA MET A 84 1.35 11.69 3.08
C MET A 84 0.27 11.75 4.17
N ALA A 85 0.62 11.71 5.45
CA ALA A 85 -0.36 11.77 6.54
C ALA A 85 -0.92 13.18 6.77
N PHE A 86 -0.06 14.20 6.72
CA PHE A 86 -0.44 15.57 7.08
C PHE A 86 -0.52 16.53 5.89
N GLY A 87 0.00 16.12 4.74
CA GLY A 87 0.19 16.99 3.59
C GLY A 87 1.36 17.96 3.80
N VAL A 88 2.08 18.25 2.73
CA VAL A 88 3.10 19.30 2.64
C VAL A 88 3.04 19.94 1.26
N GLU A 89 3.83 20.98 1.01
CA GLU A 89 3.92 21.59 -0.32
C GLU A 89 4.27 20.54 -1.39
N GLY A 90 3.36 20.34 -2.35
CA GLY A 90 3.51 19.37 -3.43
C GLY A 90 3.13 17.92 -3.09
N VAL A 91 2.75 17.61 -1.85
CA VAL A 91 2.27 16.27 -1.44
C VAL A 91 0.96 16.42 -0.68
N PRO A 92 -0.21 16.14 -1.28
CA PRO A 92 -1.48 16.22 -0.57
C PRO A 92 -1.58 15.18 0.54
N ALA A 93 -2.34 15.50 1.59
CA ALA A 93 -2.69 14.52 2.62
C ALA A 93 -3.52 13.39 1.99
N CYS A 94 -3.30 12.17 2.48
CA CYS A 94 -3.97 10.95 2.08
C CYS A 94 -4.96 10.49 3.16
N ASP A 95 -6.03 9.79 2.78
CA ASP A 95 -6.96 9.18 3.73
C ASP A 95 -6.44 7.83 4.25
N VAL A 96 -5.65 7.14 3.43
CA VAL A 96 -5.01 5.87 3.78
C VAL A 96 -3.57 5.82 3.27
N ILE A 97 -2.67 5.24 4.06
CA ILE A 97 -1.29 4.94 3.68
C ILE A 97 -1.03 3.44 3.80
N VAL A 98 -0.65 2.82 2.69
CA VAL A 98 -0.46 1.37 2.58
C VAL A 98 0.95 1.01 2.15
N GLY A 99 1.35 -0.23 2.46
CA GLY A 99 2.63 -0.78 2.03
C GLY A 99 3.60 -1.01 3.19
N PRO A 100 4.44 -2.05 3.08
CA PRO A 100 5.42 -2.39 4.11
C PRO A 100 6.64 -1.47 4.02
N GLY A 101 7.40 -1.38 5.11
CA GLY A 101 8.66 -0.63 5.08
C GLY A 101 9.64 -1.07 6.15
N ASN A 102 10.77 -0.37 6.21
CA ASN A 102 11.77 -0.58 7.25
C ASN A 102 11.20 -0.16 8.63
N PRO A 103 11.92 -0.43 9.74
CA PRO A 103 11.44 -0.09 11.08
C PRO A 103 11.05 1.39 11.26
N TRP A 104 11.68 2.31 10.53
CA TRP A 104 11.34 3.74 10.57
C TRP A 104 10.00 4.05 9.91
N VAL A 105 9.70 3.41 8.77
CA VAL A 105 8.38 3.49 8.12
C VAL A 105 7.31 2.88 9.01
N THR A 106 7.58 1.72 9.60
CA THR A 106 6.63 1.06 10.52
C THR A 106 6.38 1.92 11.77
N ALA A 107 7.42 2.50 12.36
CA ALA A 107 7.30 3.43 13.48
C ALA A 107 6.49 4.66 13.08
N ALA A 108 6.77 5.28 11.93
CA ALA A 108 6.02 6.43 11.43
C ALA A 108 4.53 6.10 11.24
N LYS A 109 4.20 4.97 10.59
CA LYS A 109 2.82 4.50 10.44
C LYS A 109 2.12 4.33 11.78
N ARG A 110 2.82 3.79 12.78
CA ARG A 110 2.30 3.68 14.16
C ARG A 110 2.00 5.04 14.78
N TYR A 111 2.84 6.04 14.56
CA TYR A 111 2.61 7.39 15.10
C TYR A 111 1.45 8.11 14.40
N VAL A 112 1.23 7.88 13.10
CA VAL A 112 0.19 8.57 12.33
C VAL A 112 -1.15 7.84 12.28
N SER A 113 -1.26 6.60 12.78
CA SER A 113 -2.47 5.77 12.64
C SER A 113 -3.74 6.32 13.31
N GLY A 114 -3.62 7.39 14.10
CA GLY A 114 -4.77 8.13 14.65
C GLY A 114 -5.25 9.29 13.77
N TYR A 115 -4.48 9.66 12.75
CA TYR A 115 -4.74 10.79 11.84
C TYR A 115 -5.05 10.34 10.42
N VAL A 116 -4.49 9.21 9.99
CA VAL A 116 -4.66 8.62 8.67
C VAL A 116 -4.85 7.12 8.79
N GLY A 117 -5.64 6.52 7.89
CA GLY A 117 -5.78 5.08 7.81
C GLY A 117 -4.44 4.42 7.47
N ILE A 118 -4.15 3.27 8.09
CA ILE A 118 -3.03 2.41 7.69
C ILE A 118 -3.52 0.98 7.50
N ASP A 119 -2.89 0.24 6.59
CA ASP A 119 -3.19 -1.19 6.38
C ASP A 119 -2.83 -2.03 7.62
N MET A 120 -1.55 -2.04 8.01
CA MET A 120 -1.02 -2.75 9.16
C MET A 120 0.42 -2.30 9.49
N LEU A 121 0.86 -2.58 10.71
CA LEU A 121 2.28 -2.50 11.06
C LEU A 121 2.99 -3.74 10.51
N ALA A 122 4.10 -3.54 9.79
CA ALA A 122 4.83 -4.65 9.21
C ALA A 122 5.49 -5.51 10.31
N GLY A 123 5.33 -6.83 10.19
CA GLY A 123 5.97 -7.85 11.02
C GLY A 123 6.81 -8.83 10.18
N PRO A 124 7.50 -9.79 10.82
CA PRO A 124 8.22 -10.84 10.10
C PRO A 124 7.25 -11.65 9.24
N SER A 125 7.69 -12.07 8.05
CA SER A 125 6.91 -12.97 7.20
C SER A 125 7.01 -14.39 7.71
N GLU A 126 5.88 -15.10 7.72
CA GLU A 126 5.77 -16.47 8.22
C GLU A 126 5.08 -17.37 7.17
N LEU A 127 5.40 -18.66 7.17
CA LEU A 127 4.82 -19.66 6.28
C LEU A 127 4.58 -20.96 7.04
N VAL A 128 3.36 -21.50 6.97
CA VAL A 128 2.97 -22.76 7.61
C VAL A 128 2.44 -23.72 6.56
N VAL A 129 2.99 -24.94 6.51
CA VAL A 129 2.53 -26.03 5.64
C VAL A 129 1.86 -27.09 6.51
N CYS A 130 0.58 -27.37 6.26
CA CYS A 130 -0.18 -28.40 6.96
C CYS A 130 -0.71 -29.43 5.97
N GLY A 131 -0.48 -30.71 6.24
CA GLY A 131 -0.93 -31.82 5.40
C GLY A 131 -1.08 -33.09 6.23
N ILE A 132 -2.05 -33.93 5.86
CA ILE A 132 -2.35 -35.21 6.52
C ILE A 132 -1.53 -36.38 5.94
N GLU A 133 -0.92 -36.20 4.76
CA GLU A 133 0.10 -37.07 4.15
C GLU A 133 1.03 -36.21 3.28
N MET A 134 2.35 -36.38 3.41
CA MET A 134 3.37 -35.58 2.71
C MET A 134 3.65 -36.15 1.31
N GLN A 135 2.75 -35.94 0.34
CA GLN A 135 3.00 -36.35 -1.05
C GLN A 135 3.49 -35.16 -1.89
N MET A 136 4.80 -34.95 -1.97
CA MET A 136 5.60 -34.61 -3.17
C MET A 136 7.08 -34.49 -2.75
N PRO A 137 7.98 -35.39 -3.19
CA PRO A 137 9.41 -35.17 -2.97
C PRO A 137 9.83 -33.89 -3.70
N ILE A 138 10.58 -33.03 -3.00
CA ILE A 138 11.23 -31.86 -3.58
C ILE A 138 12.02 -32.35 -4.80
N ARG A 139 11.59 -32.00 -6.01
CA ARG A 139 12.41 -32.24 -7.22
C ARG A 139 13.68 -31.42 -7.06
N ARG A 140 14.77 -32.08 -6.65
CA ARG A 140 16.12 -31.55 -6.81
C ARG A 140 16.36 -31.48 -8.33
N GLY A 141 16.42 -30.27 -8.86
CA GLY A 141 16.99 -30.01 -10.18
C GLY A 141 18.49 -30.24 -10.18
#